data_AF-A0A3D0HL23-F1
#
_entry.id   AF-A0A3D0HL23-F1
#
_cell.length_a   1.000
_cell.length_b   1.000
_cell.length_c   1.000
_cell.angle_alpha   90.00
_cell.angle_beta   90.00
_cell.angle_gamma   90.00
#
_symmetry.space_group_name_H-M   'P 1'
#
loop_
_entity.id
_entity.type
_entity.pdbx_description
1 polymer ?
#
loop_
_entity_poly.entity_id
_entity_poly.type
_entity_poly.pdbx_seq_one_letter_code
_entity_poly.pdbx_strand_id
1 'polypeptide(L)'
;MDYAGLAENSDIDFEIEQTFNPEAVNTMETSTSVRHEFHLADRISLSAKAQEKIVIWKQDIELQPYYFAVPEKDSAEYMAIRLTELEKYDVIASTAKVYLDDEYTHEIYLNPDELDKQIVIGRAKGVSVKRYLRKKHTNTKKIQGKRIRTYEYVIEVKNDLKQPARLNVLDHFPITSDPDVVIEVYNASEAKIDSATGQCSWDIVIAAEEKYELELCYTITVPARENYEYK
;
A
#
# COMPACT_ATOMS: atom_id res chain seq x y z
N MET A 1 -34.18 27.44 8.33
CA MET A 1 -32.97 28.13 7.82
C MET A 1 -31.99 27.05 7.47
N ASP A 2 -31.79 26.90 6.17
CA ASP A 2 -31.14 25.77 5.54
C ASP A 2 -29.66 26.13 5.34
N TYR A 3 -28.75 25.33 5.92
CA TYR A 3 -27.31 25.45 5.68
C TYR A 3 -26.94 24.43 4.59
N ALA A 4 -27.26 24.78 3.34
CA ALA A 4 -26.77 24.09 2.16
C ALA A 4 -25.92 25.07 1.35
N GLY A 5 -24.61 24.93 1.51
CA GLY A 5 -23.59 25.72 0.82
C GLY A 5 -22.24 25.08 1.05
N LEU A 6 -22.14 23.79 0.72
CA LEU A 6 -20.86 23.09 0.61
C LEU A 6 -20.04 23.81 -0.45
N ALA A 7 -18.85 24.25 -0.07
CA ALA A 7 -17.87 24.80 -0.97
C ALA A 7 -17.55 23.77 -2.06
N GLU A 8 -17.98 24.05 -3.30
CA GLU A 8 -17.39 23.43 -4.47
C GLU A 8 -15.91 23.83 -4.50
N ASN A 9 -15.02 22.88 -4.21
CA ASN A 9 -13.62 22.97 -4.60
C ASN A 9 -13.60 22.97 -6.13
N SER A 10 -13.65 24.16 -6.73
CA SER A 10 -13.21 24.30 -8.12
C SER A 10 -11.69 24.19 -8.11
N ASP A 11 -11.14 23.09 -8.61
CA ASP A 11 -9.72 23.02 -8.92
C ASP A 11 -9.38 24.21 -9.84
N ILE A 12 -8.53 25.11 -9.36
CA ILE A 12 -8.07 26.25 -10.14
C ILE A 12 -7.16 25.67 -11.22
N ASP A 13 -7.59 25.77 -12.47
CA ASP A 13 -6.81 25.34 -13.63
C ASP A 13 -5.74 26.41 -13.93
N PHE A 14 -4.48 26.10 -13.61
CA PHE A 14 -3.36 27.00 -13.84
C PHE A 14 -2.79 26.75 -15.23
N GLU A 15 -2.83 27.78 -16.09
CA GLU A 15 -2.34 27.69 -17.47
C GLU A 15 -0.81 27.70 -17.56
N ILE A 16 -0.13 28.23 -16.53
CA ILE A 16 1.32 28.37 -16.48
C ILE A 16 1.82 27.98 -15.09
N GLU A 17 2.76 27.03 -15.00
CA GLU A 17 3.46 26.69 -13.75
C GLU A 17 4.95 27.01 -13.87
N GLN A 18 5.46 27.83 -12.94
CA GLN A 18 6.88 28.20 -12.85
C GLN A 18 7.47 27.72 -11.52
N THR A 19 8.58 26.99 -11.55
CA THR A 19 9.31 26.53 -10.35
C THR A 19 10.69 27.17 -10.28
N PHE A 20 11.04 27.76 -9.14
CA PHE A 20 12.29 28.52 -8.96
C PHE A 20 13.38 27.77 -8.19
N ASN A 21 13.05 27.10 -7.08
CA ASN A 21 13.97 26.34 -6.23
C ASN A 21 15.32 27.04 -5.92
N PRO A 22 15.32 28.29 -5.42
CA PRO A 22 16.57 28.95 -5.01
C PRO A 22 17.14 28.28 -3.75
N GLU A 23 18.44 28.42 -3.54
CA GLU A 23 19.05 28.08 -2.25
C GLU A 23 18.53 29.03 -1.16
N ALA A 24 18.22 28.48 0.02
CA ALA A 24 17.81 29.29 1.15
C ALA A 24 18.98 30.17 1.61
N VAL A 25 18.73 31.47 1.74
CA VAL A 25 19.70 32.46 2.22
C VAL A 25 19.85 32.38 3.74
N ASN A 26 18.79 31.94 4.40
CA ASN A 26 18.79 31.66 5.83
C ASN A 26 17.78 30.55 6.14
N THR A 27 18.16 29.63 7.02
CA THR A 27 17.28 28.63 7.60
C THR A 27 17.32 28.78 9.11
N MET A 28 16.16 29.05 9.72
CA MET A 28 16.01 29.10 11.16
C MET A 28 15.10 27.96 11.61
N GLU A 29 15.63 27.09 12.47
CA GLU A 29 14.87 26.03 13.10
C GLU A 29 14.56 26.39 14.55
N THR A 30 13.32 26.18 14.95
CA THR A 30 12.88 26.21 16.36
C THR A 30 12.28 24.85 16.72
N SER A 31 11.96 24.64 17.98
CA SER A 31 11.30 23.41 18.43
C SER A 31 9.91 23.16 17.81
N THR A 32 9.32 24.15 17.14
CA THR A 32 7.95 24.06 16.59
C THR A 32 7.81 24.57 15.16
N SER A 33 8.89 25.06 14.55
CA SER A 33 8.83 25.61 13.19
C SER A 33 10.19 25.64 12.50
N VAL A 34 10.16 25.46 11.19
CA VAL A 34 11.28 25.72 10.29
C VAL A 34 10.91 26.95 9.44
N ARG A 35 11.82 27.92 9.35
CA ARG A 35 11.67 29.10 8.49
C ARG A 35 12.80 29.12 7.47
N HIS A 36 12.44 29.03 6.20
CA HIS A 36 13.33 29.30 5.08
C HIS A 36 13.13 30.72 4.56
N GLU A 37 14.22 31.45 4.35
CA GLU A 37 14.23 32.73 3.67
C GLU A 37 14.90 32.56 2.31
N PHE A 38 14.19 32.92 1.25
CA PHE A 38 14.67 32.77 -0.12
C PHE A 38 14.85 34.15 -0.76
N HIS A 39 15.97 34.36 -1.44
CA HIS A 39 16.10 35.45 -2.39
C HIS A 39 15.85 34.92 -3.80
N LEU A 40 14.73 35.33 -4.38
CA LEU A 40 14.45 35.06 -5.78
C LEU A 40 15.34 35.98 -6.63
N ALA A 41 16.22 35.39 -7.45
CA ALA A 41 17.00 36.16 -8.41
C ALA A 41 16.10 36.59 -9.58
N ASP A 42 16.21 37.87 -9.94
CA ASP A 42 15.52 38.55 -11.04
C ASP A 42 13.99 38.68 -10.99
N ARG A 43 13.50 39.66 -11.78
CA ARG A 43 12.09 40.04 -11.88
C ARG A 43 11.25 38.88 -12.42
N ILE A 44 10.29 38.42 -11.62
CA ILE A 44 9.27 37.48 -12.09
C ILE A 44 8.22 38.26 -12.89
N SER A 45 8.00 37.89 -14.16
CA SER A 45 6.95 38.46 -14.99
C SER A 45 5.69 37.63 -14.85
N LEU A 46 4.60 38.25 -14.39
CA LEU A 46 3.30 37.61 -14.24
C LEU A 46 2.43 37.93 -15.47
N SER A 47 1.72 36.94 -16.00
CA SER A 47 0.68 37.16 -17.01
C SER A 47 -0.48 37.95 -16.43
N ALA A 48 -0.92 38.99 -17.15
CA ALA A 48 -2.16 39.69 -16.85
C ALA A 48 -3.42 38.97 -17.37
N LYS A 49 -3.25 37.86 -18.10
CA LYS A 49 -4.33 37.19 -18.86
C LYS A 49 -4.54 35.72 -18.50
N ALA A 50 -3.61 35.11 -17.80
CA ALA A 50 -3.61 33.68 -17.47
C ALA A 50 -3.45 33.50 -15.95
N GLN A 51 -4.05 32.46 -15.39
CA GLN A 51 -3.79 32.06 -14.01
C GLN A 51 -2.44 31.34 -13.95
N GLU A 52 -1.50 31.87 -13.17
CA GLU A 52 -0.16 31.30 -13.00
C GLU A 52 0.03 30.71 -11.60
N LYS A 53 0.66 29.53 -11.54
CA LYS A 53 1.13 28.91 -10.30
C LYS A 53 2.63 29.13 -10.19
N ILE A 54 3.06 29.77 -9.10
CA ILE A 54 4.48 29.97 -8.79
C ILE A 54 4.87 29.05 -7.63
N VAL A 55 5.80 28.15 -7.91
CA VAL A 55 6.42 27.26 -6.94
C VAL A 55 7.78 27.84 -6.56
N ILE A 56 7.87 28.39 -5.36
CA ILE A 56 9.10 29.00 -4.85
C ILE A 56 10.12 27.92 -4.51
N TRP A 57 9.68 26.87 -3.82
CA TRP A 57 10.52 25.78 -3.36
C TRP A 57 9.76 24.45 -3.48
N LYS A 58 10.45 23.45 -4.01
CA LYS A 58 10.02 22.09 -4.25
C LYS A 58 11.20 21.19 -3.92
N GLN A 59 10.98 20.25 -3.01
CA GLN A 59 11.95 19.24 -2.64
C GLN A 59 11.45 17.88 -3.09
N ASP A 60 12.31 17.14 -3.79
CA ASP A 60 12.05 15.75 -4.10
C ASP A 60 12.49 14.90 -2.89
N ILE A 61 11.59 14.05 -2.43
CA ILE A 61 11.85 13.10 -1.35
C ILE A 61 12.10 11.75 -2.01
N GLU A 62 13.20 11.09 -1.65
CA GLU A 62 13.45 9.73 -2.14
C GLU A 62 12.39 8.79 -1.55
N LEU A 63 11.57 8.22 -2.43
CA LEU A 63 10.51 7.30 -2.04
C LEU A 63 10.97 5.87 -2.23
N GLN A 64 10.64 5.02 -1.28
CA GLN A 64 10.73 3.57 -1.42
C GLN A 64 9.32 3.01 -1.66
N PRO A 65 8.85 2.97 -2.92
CA PRO A 65 7.57 2.37 -3.23
C PRO A 65 7.65 0.87 -3.00
N TYR A 66 6.63 0.35 -2.36
CA TYR A 66 6.39 -1.08 -2.30
C TYR A 66 4.92 -1.34 -2.55
N TYR A 67 4.66 -2.42 -3.27
CA TYR A 67 3.30 -2.86 -3.49
C TYR A 67 2.92 -3.79 -2.35
N PHE A 68 1.65 -3.78 -1.94
CA PHE A 68 1.12 -4.83 -1.10
C PHE A 68 -0.27 -5.27 -1.56
N ALA A 69 -0.59 -6.53 -1.30
CA ALA A 69 -1.90 -7.09 -1.60
C ALA A 69 -2.33 -8.01 -0.47
N VAL A 70 -3.64 -8.04 -0.19
CA VAL A 70 -4.26 -8.99 0.76
C VAL A 70 -5.32 -9.80 0.02
N PRO A 71 -4.94 -10.78 -0.84
CA PRO A 71 -5.83 -11.37 -1.82
C PRO A 71 -7.03 -12.12 -1.25
N GLU A 72 -6.96 -12.53 0.02
CA GLU A 72 -8.08 -13.08 0.78
C GLU A 72 -9.22 -12.07 0.98
N LYS A 73 -8.88 -10.80 1.21
CA LYS A 73 -9.81 -9.72 1.54
C LYS A 73 -10.19 -8.90 0.33
N ASP A 74 -9.20 -8.58 -0.50
CA ASP A 74 -9.36 -7.78 -1.70
C ASP A 74 -8.35 -8.27 -2.74
N SER A 75 -8.84 -8.57 -3.94
CA SER A 75 -7.98 -8.86 -5.08
C SER A 75 -7.27 -7.61 -5.60
N ALA A 76 -7.58 -6.43 -5.06
CA ALA A 76 -6.90 -5.19 -5.43
C ALA A 76 -5.52 -5.08 -4.78
N GLU A 77 -4.63 -4.50 -5.56
CA GLU A 77 -3.24 -4.26 -5.23
C GLU A 77 -3.08 -2.80 -4.86
N TYR A 78 -2.38 -2.55 -3.77
CA TYR A 78 -2.19 -1.21 -3.26
C TYR A 78 -0.73 -0.82 -3.43
N MET A 79 -0.50 0.36 -3.99
CA MET A 79 0.80 1.00 -3.96
C MET A 79 0.92 1.70 -2.60
N ALA A 80 1.97 1.35 -1.86
CA ALA A 80 2.37 2.06 -0.67
C ALA A 80 3.76 2.65 -0.87
N ILE A 81 4.06 3.66 -0.05
CA ILE A 81 5.40 4.19 0.11
C ILE A 81 5.78 4.10 1.57
N ARG A 82 7.06 3.90 1.83
CA ARG A 82 7.65 4.09 3.15
C ARG A 82 8.39 5.41 3.14
N LEU A 83 7.97 6.34 3.99
CA LEU A 83 8.68 7.57 4.27
C LEU A 83 9.57 7.35 5.49
N THR A 84 10.86 7.60 5.33
CA THR A 84 11.85 7.51 6.40
C THR A 84 12.63 8.81 6.47
N GLU A 85 13.03 9.18 7.69
CA GLU A 85 13.90 10.34 7.92
C GLU A 85 13.29 11.67 7.41
N LEU A 86 11.98 11.87 7.65
CA LEU A 86 11.25 13.07 7.20
C LEU A 86 11.85 14.37 7.76
N GLU A 87 12.51 14.29 8.91
CA GLU A 87 13.24 15.40 9.52
C GLU A 87 14.36 15.95 8.62
N LYS A 88 14.87 15.18 7.64
CA LYS A 88 15.90 15.63 6.69
C LYS A 88 15.35 16.50 5.56
N TYR A 89 14.03 16.56 5.42
CA TYR A 89 13.33 17.25 4.33
C TYR A 89 12.54 18.46 4.82
N ASP A 90 12.86 18.98 6.02
CA ASP A 90 12.22 20.17 6.61
C ASP A 90 10.67 20.11 6.61
N VAL A 91 10.11 18.89 6.68
CA VAL A 91 8.66 18.67 6.61
C VAL A 91 8.01 19.18 7.88
N ILE A 92 6.95 19.98 7.75
CA ILE A 92 6.20 20.51 8.89
C ILE A 92 5.02 19.59 9.18
N ALA A 93 4.74 19.40 10.48
CA ALA A 93 3.59 18.64 10.95
C ALA A 93 2.28 19.23 10.39
N SER A 94 1.65 18.54 9.45
CA SER A 94 0.54 19.08 8.67
C SER A 94 -0.25 18.00 7.94
N THR A 95 -1.49 18.32 7.54
CA THR A 95 -2.26 17.47 6.64
C THR A 95 -1.81 17.69 5.20
N ALA A 96 -1.40 16.61 4.53
CA ALA A 96 -1.04 16.58 3.12
C ALA A 96 -2.07 15.82 2.30
N LYS A 97 -2.37 16.33 1.10
CA LYS A 97 -3.21 15.63 0.12
C LYS A 97 -2.34 14.68 -0.70
N VAL A 98 -2.83 13.46 -0.90
CA VAL A 98 -2.17 12.41 -1.67
C VAL A 98 -2.83 12.30 -3.04
N TYR A 99 -1.98 12.24 -4.07
CA TYR A 99 -2.38 12.10 -5.47
C TYR A 99 -1.65 10.91 -6.09
N LEU A 100 -2.34 10.19 -6.99
CA LEU A 100 -1.79 9.10 -7.80
C LEU A 100 -2.22 9.32 -9.25
N ASP A 101 -1.26 9.42 -10.18
CA ASP A 101 -1.55 9.76 -11.58
C ASP A 101 -2.44 11.02 -11.71
N ASP A 102 -2.12 12.07 -10.95
CA ASP A 102 -2.86 13.33 -10.85
C ASP A 102 -4.30 13.21 -10.29
N GLU A 103 -4.73 12.01 -9.87
CA GLU A 103 -6.02 11.80 -9.21
C GLU A 103 -5.86 11.90 -7.69
N TYR A 104 -6.68 12.74 -7.04
CA TYR A 104 -6.74 12.81 -5.58
C TYR A 104 -7.21 11.46 -5.01
N THR A 105 -6.47 10.94 -4.04
CA THR A 105 -6.83 9.68 -3.38
C THR A 105 -7.40 9.93 -1.98
N HIS A 106 -6.63 10.58 -1.10
CA HIS A 106 -7.00 10.86 0.30
C HIS A 106 -6.06 11.89 0.94
N GLU A 107 -6.32 12.23 2.19
CA GLU A 107 -5.44 13.06 3.03
C GLU A 107 -4.69 12.20 4.06
N ILE A 108 -3.45 12.58 4.34
CA ILE A 108 -2.60 12.00 5.39
C ILE A 108 -2.11 13.10 6.32
N TYR A 109 -1.84 12.77 7.57
CA TYR A 109 -1.12 13.67 8.47
C TYR A 109 0.36 13.33 8.46
N LEU A 110 1.22 14.27 8.10
CA LEU A 110 2.67 14.14 8.19
C LEU A 110 3.13 14.69 9.54
N ASN A 111 4.04 13.98 10.20
CA ASN A 111 4.70 14.43 11.41
C ASN A 111 6.21 14.16 11.25
N PRO A 112 7.08 15.18 11.27
CA PRO A 112 8.52 15.00 11.09
C PRO A 112 9.18 14.15 12.17
N ASP A 113 8.57 14.01 13.35
CA ASP A 113 9.10 13.16 14.42
C ASP A 113 8.88 11.66 14.16
N GLU A 114 8.09 11.30 13.13
CA GLU A 114 7.89 9.89 12.75
C GLU A 114 9.07 9.37 11.93
N LEU A 115 9.87 8.50 12.57
CA LEU A 115 11.06 7.88 11.96
C LEU A 115 10.75 6.97 10.77
N ASP A 116 9.54 6.40 10.76
CA ASP A 116 9.08 5.44 9.77
C ASP A 116 7.57 5.51 9.62
N LYS A 117 7.11 5.99 8.46
CA LYS A 117 5.68 6.11 8.14
C LYS A 117 5.37 5.35 6.86
N GLN A 118 4.47 4.37 6.96
CA GLN A 118 3.89 3.70 5.80
C GLN A 118 2.62 4.42 5.36
N ILE A 119 2.55 4.79 4.08
CA ILE A 119 1.39 5.44 3.50
C ILE A 119 0.92 4.60 2.32
N VAL A 120 -0.35 4.21 2.36
CA VAL A 120 -1.02 3.63 1.20
C VAL A 120 -1.38 4.77 0.27
N ILE A 121 -0.81 4.83 -0.92
CA ILE A 121 -1.07 5.92 -1.88
C ILE A 121 -2.39 5.71 -2.60
N GLY A 122 -2.68 4.47 -2.99
CA GLY A 122 -3.88 4.12 -3.73
C GLY A 122 -3.75 2.75 -4.37
N ARG A 123 -4.70 2.41 -5.24
CA ARG A 123 -4.63 1.18 -6.03
C ARG A 123 -3.53 1.29 -7.08
N ALA A 124 -2.64 0.32 -7.12
CA ALA A 124 -1.57 0.29 -8.09
C ALA A 124 -2.12 -0.03 -9.49
N LYS A 125 -1.82 0.82 -10.48
CA LYS A 125 -2.01 0.44 -11.89
C LYS A 125 -0.79 -0.37 -12.35
N GLY A 126 -1.03 -1.48 -13.04
CA GLY A 126 0.04 -2.26 -13.69
C GLY A 126 0.67 -3.37 -12.84
N VAL A 127 0.27 -3.58 -11.59
CA VAL A 127 0.59 -4.82 -10.84
C VAL A 127 -0.72 -5.48 -10.46
N SER A 128 -0.88 -6.77 -10.72
CA SER A 128 -2.07 -7.53 -10.29
C SER A 128 -1.75 -8.75 -9.43
N VAL A 129 -2.52 -9.01 -8.38
CA VAL A 129 -2.40 -10.11 -7.43
C VAL A 129 -3.77 -10.75 -7.23
N LYS A 130 -3.95 -11.97 -7.76
CA LYS A 130 -5.23 -12.68 -7.71
C LYS A 130 -5.07 -14.01 -7.01
N ARG A 131 -5.92 -14.24 -6.00
CA ARG A 131 -6.03 -15.54 -5.34
C ARG A 131 -7.18 -16.34 -5.91
N TYR A 132 -6.93 -17.61 -6.21
CA TYR A 132 -7.97 -18.53 -6.60
C TYR A 132 -7.71 -19.92 -6.02
N LEU A 133 -8.81 -20.59 -5.65
CA LEU A 133 -8.76 -21.99 -5.24
C LEU A 133 -8.52 -22.85 -6.48
N ARG A 134 -7.47 -23.67 -6.47
CA ARG A 134 -7.13 -24.54 -7.59
C ARG A 134 -8.32 -25.47 -7.88
N LYS A 135 -8.88 -25.37 -9.09
CA LYS A 135 -10.15 -25.99 -9.57
C LYS A 135 -10.35 -27.49 -9.30
N LYS A 136 -9.35 -28.23 -8.82
CA LYS A 136 -9.38 -29.70 -8.66
C LYS A 136 -9.14 -30.23 -7.23
N HIS A 137 -8.87 -29.40 -6.21
CA HIS A 137 -8.30 -29.91 -4.94
C HIS A 137 -8.99 -29.56 -3.62
N THR A 138 -10.31 -29.41 -3.60
CA THR A 138 -11.06 -29.55 -2.34
C THR A 138 -11.46 -31.01 -2.15
N ASN A 139 -10.57 -31.81 -1.56
CA ASN A 139 -10.87 -33.19 -1.22
C ASN A 139 -11.36 -33.27 0.23
N THR A 140 -12.52 -33.88 0.44
CA THR A 140 -12.99 -34.23 1.78
C THR A 140 -12.85 -35.73 1.96
N LYS A 141 -11.90 -36.16 2.80
CA LYS A 141 -11.74 -37.58 3.15
C LYS A 141 -12.23 -37.83 4.57
N LYS A 142 -12.93 -38.94 4.78
CA LYS A 142 -13.23 -39.46 6.13
C LYS A 142 -12.24 -40.58 6.44
N ILE A 143 -11.38 -40.38 7.43
CA ILE A 143 -10.38 -41.37 7.86
C ILE A 143 -10.50 -41.50 9.38
N GLN A 144 -10.79 -42.72 9.88
CA GLN A 144 -10.82 -43.02 11.32
C GLN A 144 -11.63 -42.03 12.16
N GLY A 145 -12.87 -41.70 11.73
CA GLY A 145 -13.72 -40.76 12.46
C GLY A 145 -13.30 -39.28 12.40
N LYS A 146 -12.33 -38.94 11.55
CA LYS A 146 -11.94 -37.56 11.23
C LYS A 146 -12.36 -37.19 9.83
N ARG A 147 -12.65 -35.90 9.60
CA ARG A 147 -12.90 -35.29 8.30
C ARG A 147 -11.74 -34.36 7.98
N ILE A 148 -11.04 -34.62 6.89
CA ILE A 148 -9.93 -33.79 6.41
C ILE A 148 -10.42 -33.00 5.20
N ARG A 149 -10.26 -31.68 5.20
CA ARG A 149 -10.47 -30.80 4.05
C ARG A 149 -9.13 -30.24 3.60
N THR A 150 -8.80 -30.41 2.33
CA THR A 150 -7.60 -29.82 1.72
C THR A 150 -7.96 -28.54 0.97
N TYR A 151 -7.11 -27.52 1.11
CA TYR A 151 -7.19 -26.26 0.38
C TYR A 151 -5.87 -26.00 -0.33
N GLU A 152 -5.94 -25.71 -1.63
CA GLU A 152 -4.78 -25.37 -2.47
C GLU A 152 -5.06 -24.04 -3.17
N TYR A 153 -4.58 -22.96 -2.57
CA TYR A 153 -4.69 -21.64 -3.17
C TYR A 153 -3.48 -21.35 -4.03
N VAL A 154 -3.74 -20.78 -5.20
CA VAL A 154 -2.73 -20.15 -6.06
C VAL A 154 -2.97 -18.66 -6.03
N ILE A 155 -1.90 -17.90 -5.82
CA ILE A 155 -1.86 -16.45 -5.87
C ILE A 155 -1.05 -16.08 -7.11
N GLU A 156 -1.73 -15.69 -8.18
CA GLU A 156 -1.11 -15.21 -9.42
C GLU A 156 -0.72 -13.73 -9.22
N VAL A 157 0.58 -13.46 -9.29
CA VAL A 157 1.16 -12.11 -9.33
C VAL A 157 1.56 -11.80 -10.77
N LYS A 158 1.20 -10.62 -11.25
CA LYS A 158 1.54 -10.13 -12.60
C LYS A 158 2.06 -8.70 -12.50
N ASN A 159 3.16 -8.43 -13.19
CA ASN A 159 3.68 -7.08 -13.36
C ASN A 159 3.57 -6.68 -14.83
N ASP A 160 2.65 -5.77 -15.14
CA ASP A 160 2.46 -5.16 -16.45
C ASP A 160 3.30 -3.88 -16.64
N LEU A 161 4.11 -3.49 -15.63
CA LEU A 161 5.03 -2.36 -15.74
C LEU A 161 6.24 -2.74 -16.61
N LYS A 162 6.83 -1.73 -17.25
CA LYS A 162 8.09 -1.84 -18.01
C LYS A 162 9.35 -1.89 -17.14
N GLN A 163 9.18 -2.04 -15.83
CA GLN A 163 10.26 -2.08 -14.85
C GLN A 163 9.97 -3.13 -13.78
N PRO A 164 10.99 -3.68 -13.09
CA PRO A 164 10.79 -4.57 -11.97
C PRO A 164 10.00 -3.91 -10.84
N ALA A 165 9.19 -4.71 -10.12
CA ALA A 165 8.41 -4.26 -8.98
C ALA A 165 8.73 -5.12 -7.74
N ARG A 166 8.88 -4.47 -6.58
CA ARG A 166 8.98 -5.16 -5.29
C ARG A 166 7.62 -5.19 -4.62
N LEU A 167 7.16 -6.37 -4.25
CA LEU A 167 5.81 -6.63 -3.75
C LEU A 167 5.87 -7.43 -2.45
N ASN A 168 5.15 -6.94 -1.45
CA ASN A 168 4.84 -7.67 -0.23
C ASN A 168 3.43 -8.27 -0.33
N VAL A 169 3.34 -9.57 -0.60
CA VAL A 169 2.05 -10.27 -0.62
C VAL A 169 1.74 -10.76 0.79
N LEU A 170 0.52 -10.50 1.27
CA LEU A 170 0.01 -10.96 2.56
C LEU A 170 -1.24 -11.83 2.33
N ASP A 171 -1.30 -13.00 2.93
CA ASP A 171 -2.49 -13.86 2.91
C ASP A 171 -2.64 -14.52 4.28
N HIS A 172 -3.78 -15.16 4.55
CA HIS A 172 -3.98 -15.91 5.78
C HIS A 172 -4.46 -17.33 5.49
N PHE A 173 -4.09 -18.23 6.39
CA PHE A 173 -4.79 -19.48 6.59
C PHE A 173 -5.55 -19.40 7.92
N PRO A 174 -6.66 -20.15 8.07
CA PRO A 174 -7.45 -20.10 9.29
C PRO A 174 -6.65 -20.60 10.49
N ILE A 175 -6.94 -20.02 11.65
CA ILE A 175 -6.46 -20.49 12.96
C ILE A 175 -7.64 -20.93 13.81
N THR A 176 -7.38 -21.76 14.81
CA THR A 176 -8.41 -22.31 15.70
C THR A 176 -7.89 -22.36 17.13
N SER A 177 -8.78 -22.07 18.08
CA SER A 177 -8.54 -22.35 19.51
C SER A 177 -9.07 -23.71 19.94
N ASP A 178 -9.80 -24.42 19.07
CA ASP A 178 -10.35 -25.74 19.37
C ASP A 178 -9.26 -26.82 19.27
N PRO A 179 -8.93 -27.55 20.36
CA PRO A 179 -7.87 -28.55 20.36
C PRO A 179 -8.19 -29.79 19.51
N ASP A 180 -9.47 -30.03 19.16
CA ASP A 180 -9.88 -31.12 18.28
C ASP A 180 -9.67 -30.78 16.78
N VAL A 181 -9.40 -29.51 16.45
CA VAL A 181 -9.18 -29.05 15.07
C VAL A 181 -7.68 -28.88 14.82
N VAL A 182 -7.18 -29.58 13.81
CA VAL A 182 -5.76 -29.52 13.41
C VAL A 182 -5.65 -28.86 12.05
N ILE A 183 -4.83 -27.82 11.95
CA ILE A 183 -4.56 -27.08 10.71
C ILE A 183 -3.07 -27.21 10.38
N GLU A 184 -2.76 -27.72 9.19
CA GLU A 184 -1.38 -27.98 8.75
C GLU A 184 -1.14 -27.34 7.39
N VAL A 185 -0.23 -26.37 7.34
CA VAL A 185 0.30 -25.81 6.10
C VAL A 185 1.37 -26.75 5.56
N TYR A 186 1.19 -27.24 4.33
CA TYR A 186 2.13 -28.19 3.71
C TYR A 186 2.83 -27.63 2.47
N ASN A 187 2.32 -26.54 1.89
CA ASN A 187 3.06 -25.72 0.93
C ASN A 187 2.73 -24.24 1.15
N ALA A 188 3.75 -23.39 1.15
CA ALA A 188 3.59 -21.95 1.30
C ALA A 188 4.55 -21.15 0.41
N SER A 189 5.21 -21.76 -0.59
CA SER A 189 6.16 -21.07 -1.47
C SER A 189 7.16 -20.18 -0.70
N GLU A 190 7.78 -20.74 0.33
CA GLU A 190 8.76 -20.05 1.20
C GLU A 190 8.21 -18.83 1.97
N ALA A 191 6.89 -18.75 2.19
CA ALA A 191 6.29 -17.70 3.01
C ALA A 191 6.94 -17.61 4.40
N LYS A 192 7.12 -16.38 4.89
CA LYS A 192 7.30 -16.16 6.32
C LYS A 192 5.94 -16.27 7.00
N ILE A 193 5.79 -17.28 7.87
CA ILE A 193 4.55 -17.61 8.56
C ILE A 193 4.57 -17.10 10.00
N ASP A 194 3.50 -16.41 10.40
CA ASP A 194 3.14 -16.19 11.80
C ASP A 194 2.02 -17.15 12.19
N SER A 195 2.38 -18.20 12.94
CA SER A 195 1.43 -19.23 13.36
C SER A 195 0.39 -18.76 14.37
N ALA A 196 0.64 -17.65 15.09
CA ALA A 196 -0.30 -17.13 16.08
C ALA A 196 -1.48 -16.40 15.42
N THR A 197 -1.21 -15.76 14.27
CA THR A 197 -2.21 -14.98 13.51
C THR A 197 -2.70 -15.70 12.26
N GLY A 198 -2.00 -16.74 11.80
CA GLY A 198 -2.27 -17.41 10.54
C GLY A 198 -1.76 -16.64 9.32
N GLN A 199 -0.98 -15.57 9.52
CA GLN A 199 -0.50 -14.72 8.44
C GLN A 199 0.66 -15.38 7.68
N CYS A 200 0.60 -15.33 6.35
CA CYS A 200 1.68 -15.66 5.43
C CYS A 200 2.13 -14.39 4.71
N SER A 201 3.45 -14.19 4.60
CA SER A 201 4.03 -13.03 3.92
C SER A 201 5.13 -13.44 2.94
N TRP A 202 5.11 -12.83 1.76
CA TRP A 202 6.12 -13.00 0.72
C TRP A 202 6.66 -11.64 0.31
N ASP A 203 7.97 -11.44 0.41
CA ASP A 203 8.67 -10.27 -0.15
C ASP A 203 9.36 -10.72 -1.44
N ILE A 204 8.79 -10.33 -2.58
CA ILE A 204 9.25 -10.78 -3.89
C ILE A 204 9.60 -9.60 -4.78
N VAL A 205 10.56 -9.82 -5.67
CA VAL A 205 10.86 -8.92 -6.79
C VAL A 205 10.43 -9.61 -8.06
N ILE A 206 9.46 -9.02 -8.76
CA ILE A 206 8.97 -9.51 -10.05
C ILE A 206 9.53 -8.62 -11.17
N ALA A 207 10.08 -9.23 -12.21
CA ALA A 207 10.65 -8.47 -13.33
C ALA A 207 9.55 -7.76 -14.15
N ALA A 208 9.97 -6.88 -15.05
CA ALA A 208 9.06 -6.18 -15.96
C ALA A 208 8.29 -7.17 -16.84
N GLU A 209 7.00 -6.91 -17.05
CA GLU A 209 6.13 -7.70 -17.95
C GLU A 209 6.01 -9.21 -17.62
N GLU A 210 6.34 -9.59 -16.37
CA GLU A 210 6.39 -10.99 -15.94
C GLU A 210 5.19 -11.43 -15.09
N LYS A 211 5.07 -12.75 -14.96
CA LYS A 211 4.11 -13.42 -14.08
C LYS A 211 4.83 -14.36 -13.10
N TYR A 212 4.30 -14.43 -11.89
CA TYR A 212 4.82 -15.29 -10.84
C TYR A 212 3.66 -15.90 -10.06
N GLU A 213 3.78 -17.18 -9.66
CA GLU A 213 2.77 -17.86 -8.86
C GLU A 213 3.32 -18.18 -7.47
N LEU A 214 2.53 -17.84 -6.45
CA LEU A 214 2.71 -18.30 -5.09
C LEU A 214 1.62 -19.31 -4.75
N GLU A 215 1.95 -20.29 -3.92
CA GLU A 215 1.01 -21.27 -3.39
C GLU A 215 0.85 -21.12 -1.88
N LEU A 216 -0.39 -21.22 -1.41
CA LEU A 216 -0.75 -21.40 0.00
C LEU A 216 -1.67 -22.61 0.12
N CYS A 217 -1.12 -23.72 0.59
CA CYS A 217 -1.78 -25.01 0.66
C CYS A 217 -1.77 -25.56 2.09
N TYR A 218 -2.95 -25.87 2.59
CA TYR A 218 -3.14 -26.33 3.96
C TYR A 218 -4.27 -27.34 4.07
N THR A 219 -4.25 -28.12 5.15
CA THR A 219 -5.33 -29.04 5.51
C THR A 219 -6.01 -28.61 6.79
N ILE A 220 -7.32 -28.84 6.88
CA ILE A 220 -8.11 -28.70 8.10
C ILE A 220 -8.67 -30.08 8.44
N THR A 221 -8.26 -30.62 9.59
CA THR A 221 -8.73 -31.89 10.12
C THR A 221 -9.65 -31.64 11.31
N VAL A 222 -10.88 -32.11 11.24
CA VAL A 222 -11.90 -31.99 12.29
C VAL A 222 -12.47 -33.36 12.68
N PRO A 223 -13.05 -33.53 13.89
CA PRO A 223 -13.81 -34.73 14.22
C PRO A 223 -15.04 -34.87 13.30
N ALA A 224 -15.32 -36.08 12.82
CA ALA A 224 -16.52 -36.36 12.04
C ALA A 224 -17.74 -36.56 12.97
N ARG A 225 -18.19 -35.49 13.63
CA ARG A 225 -19.50 -35.43 14.31
C ARG A 225 -20.52 -34.78 13.37
N GLU A 226 -21.78 -35.20 13.40
CA GLU A 226 -22.85 -34.50 12.66
C GLU A 226 -22.96 -33.05 13.19
N ASN A 227 -22.94 -32.05 12.29
CA ASN A 227 -23.06 -30.61 12.55
C ASN A 227 -21.84 -29.81 13.07
N TYR A 228 -20.61 -30.27 12.83
CA TYR A 228 -19.42 -29.45 13.17
C TYR A 228 -19.15 -28.38 12.09
N GLU A 229 -19.65 -27.16 12.29
CA GLU A 229 -19.29 -25.96 11.53
C GLU A 229 -18.26 -25.13 12.32
N TYR A 230 -17.15 -24.78 11.67
CA TYR A 230 -16.20 -23.78 12.19
C TYR A 230 -16.59 -22.41 11.62
N LYS A 231 -16.50 -21.37 12.45
CA LYS A 231 -16.62 -19.96 12.01
C LYS A 231 -15.27 -19.44 11.55
#